data_AF-A0A9W6T3J1-F1
#
_entry.id   AF-A0A9W6T3J1-F1
#
_cell.length_a   1.000
_cell.length_b   1.000
_cell.length_c   1.000
_cell.angle_alpha   90.00
_cell.angle_beta   90.00
_cell.angle_gamma   90.00
#
_symmetry.space_group_name_H-M   'P 1'
#
loop_
_entity.id
_entity.type
_entity.pdbx_description
1 polymer ?
#
loop_
_entity_poly.entity_id
_entity_poly.type
_entity_poly.pdbx_seq_one_letter_code
_entity_poly.pdbx_strand_id
1 'polypeptide(L)'
;MSSVRPDLKFADKSDESSFYKSYLRLPIKSHKTIRIADRGDYYTVLDDDAEFVADSVYKTSSVIKTTSAQGKSIKYITLSPAVFTNLIKLSVLNLGYKIEIYDKNWSNPKFASPGNLNEIEEFLNSSDLNSINLISSLKLISNNSSSDNKKIGLSFYDQNTKKIGLCEFNDNELFSNLESVLIQLGIKECLLPSTGNTAGNGFG
;
A
#
# COMPACT_ATOMS: atom_id res chain seq x y z
N MET A 1 -11.40 8.82 -24.20
CA MET A 1 -11.96 10.09 -23.71
C MET A 1 -10.87 10.86 -23.02
N SER A 2 -10.56 12.08 -23.47
CA SER A 2 -9.53 12.92 -22.86
C SER A 2 -10.06 13.44 -21.53
N SER A 3 -9.65 12.82 -20.42
CA SER A 3 -9.85 13.39 -19.09
C SER A 3 -9.00 14.65 -19.04
N VAL A 4 -9.64 15.83 -19.08
CA VAL A 4 -8.99 17.11 -18.83
C VAL A 4 -8.27 16.99 -17.49
N ARG A 5 -6.93 17.14 -17.51
CA ARG A 5 -6.12 17.05 -16.29
C ARG A 5 -6.20 18.38 -15.56
N PRO A 6 -6.59 18.40 -14.28
CA PRO A 6 -6.57 19.62 -13.48
C PRO A 6 -5.16 20.19 -13.40
N ASP A 7 -5.04 21.51 -13.38
CA ASP A 7 -3.77 22.15 -13.03
C ASP A 7 -3.55 22.11 -11.52
N LEU A 8 -2.29 21.95 -11.11
CA LEU A 8 -1.92 22.03 -9.71
C LEU A 8 -2.05 23.48 -9.24
N LYS A 9 -3.04 23.75 -8.39
CA LYS A 9 -3.35 25.09 -7.87
C LYS A 9 -3.01 25.19 -6.39
N PHE A 10 -2.45 26.35 -6.01
CA PHE A 10 -2.17 26.73 -4.62
C PHE A 10 -2.89 28.05 -4.32
N ALA A 11 -3.23 28.27 -3.05
CA ALA A 11 -3.89 29.52 -2.64
C ALA A 11 -2.93 30.72 -2.74
N ASP A 12 -1.68 30.53 -2.33
CA ASP A 12 -0.60 31.50 -2.42
C ASP A 12 0.77 30.80 -2.46
N LYS A 13 1.86 31.58 -2.51
CA LYS A 13 3.23 31.06 -2.49
C LYS A 13 3.61 30.39 -1.15
N SER A 14 2.93 30.73 -0.06
CA SER A 14 3.19 30.15 1.26
C SER A 14 2.64 28.72 1.35
N ASP A 15 1.43 28.51 0.83
CA ASP A 15 0.77 27.22 0.67
C ASP A 15 1.62 26.30 -0.22
N GLU A 16 2.07 26.80 -1.37
CA GLU A 16 2.96 26.05 -2.26
C GLU A 16 4.26 25.64 -1.57
N SER A 17 4.94 26.58 -0.91
CA SER A 17 6.20 26.32 -0.20
C SER A 17 6.00 25.29 0.92
N SER A 18 4.89 25.38 1.65
CA SER A 18 4.56 24.47 2.74
C SER A 18 4.23 23.06 2.25
N PHE A 19 3.49 22.94 1.14
CA PHE A 19 3.18 21.65 0.51
C PHE A 19 4.45 20.85 0.20
N TYR A 20 5.39 21.44 -0.54
CA TYR A 20 6.63 20.74 -0.90
C TYR A 20 7.54 20.51 0.32
N LYS A 21 7.58 21.45 1.26
CA LYS A 21 8.36 21.30 2.49
C LYS A 21 7.85 20.15 3.36
N SER A 22 6.53 19.98 3.48
CA SER A 22 5.93 18.87 4.22
C SER A 22 6.19 17.53 3.52
N TYR A 23 6.02 17.47 2.20
CA TYR A 23 6.34 16.27 1.41
C TYR A 23 7.80 15.83 1.59
N LEU A 24 8.75 16.76 1.48
CA LEU A 24 10.18 16.47 1.62
C LEU A 24 10.59 16.03 3.04
N ARG A 25 9.72 16.22 4.03
CA ARG A 25 9.93 15.77 5.42
C ARG A 25 9.33 14.41 5.72
N LEU A 26 8.56 13.83 4.80
CA LEU A 26 7.98 12.51 5.00
C LEU A 26 9.09 11.45 5.14
N PRO A 27 8.89 10.41 5.98
CA PRO A 27 9.86 9.34 6.12
C PRO A 27 10.13 8.63 4.81
N ILE A 28 11.29 7.97 4.70
CA ILE A 28 11.60 7.09 3.58
C ILE A 28 10.54 5.98 3.54
N LYS A 29 9.93 5.78 2.37
CA LYS A 29 8.91 4.74 2.13
C LYS A 29 9.53 3.54 1.43
N SER A 30 8.82 2.41 1.49
CA SER A 30 9.15 1.23 0.68
C SER A 30 8.88 1.50 -0.79
N HIS A 31 9.64 0.83 -1.68
CA HIS A 31 9.41 0.87 -3.13
C HIS A 31 8.02 0.35 -3.55
N LYS A 32 7.35 -0.43 -2.69
CA LYS A 32 5.96 -0.89 -2.90
C LYS A 32 4.91 -0.03 -2.20
N THR A 33 5.24 1.21 -1.85
CA THR A 33 4.29 2.17 -1.27
C THR A 33 4.15 3.38 -2.18
N ILE A 34 2.92 3.75 -2.55
CA ILE A 34 2.61 4.93 -3.35
C ILE A 34 1.99 6.00 -2.44
N ARG A 35 2.49 7.23 -2.51
CA ARG A 35 1.95 8.37 -1.77
C ARG A 35 1.15 9.29 -2.69
N ILE A 36 -0.01 9.68 -2.22
CA ILE A 36 -0.95 10.50 -2.97
C ILE A 36 -1.44 11.62 -2.06
N ALA A 37 -1.50 12.84 -2.56
CA ALA A 37 -2.12 13.97 -1.85
C ALA A 37 -3.52 14.23 -2.43
N ASP A 38 -4.53 14.20 -1.57
CA ASP A 38 -5.90 14.60 -1.86
C ASP A 38 -6.02 16.13 -1.81
N ARG A 39 -6.46 16.73 -2.93
CA ARG A 39 -6.67 18.18 -3.07
C ARG A 39 -8.18 18.54 -3.12
N GLY A 40 -9.07 17.60 -2.82
CA GLY A 40 -10.52 17.74 -2.89
C GLY A 40 -11.06 17.41 -4.29
N ASP A 41 -10.77 18.26 -5.27
CA ASP A 41 -11.29 18.08 -6.64
C ASP A 41 -10.43 17.14 -7.49
N TYR A 42 -9.19 16.89 -7.06
CA TYR A 42 -8.20 16.11 -7.79
C TYR A 42 -7.12 15.59 -6.84
N TYR A 43 -6.27 14.71 -7.35
CA TYR A 43 -5.18 14.10 -6.59
C TYR A 43 -3.84 14.46 -7.19
N THR A 44 -2.78 14.47 -6.36
CA THR A 44 -1.42 14.75 -6.81
C THR A 44 -0.47 13.64 -6.36
N VAL A 45 0.39 13.20 -7.28
CA VAL A 45 1.50 12.28 -7.01
C VAL A 45 2.81 12.94 -7.37
N LEU A 46 3.88 12.64 -6.63
CA LEU A 46 5.19 13.29 -6.74
C LEU A 46 6.31 12.28 -7.01
N ASP A 47 7.38 12.75 -7.66
CA ASP A 47 8.63 12.04 -7.94
C ASP A 47 8.44 10.59 -8.44
N ASP A 48 9.04 9.60 -7.77
CA ASP A 48 8.99 8.19 -8.17
C ASP A 48 7.55 7.67 -8.35
N ASP A 49 6.60 8.18 -7.55
CA ASP A 49 5.19 7.81 -7.68
C ASP A 49 4.57 8.43 -8.93
N ALA A 50 4.98 9.65 -9.29
CA ALA A 50 4.56 10.27 -10.54
C ALA A 50 5.10 9.48 -11.75
N GLU A 51 6.36 9.05 -11.72
CA GLU A 51 6.94 8.21 -12.77
C GLU A 51 6.20 6.88 -12.89
N PHE A 52 5.96 6.21 -11.76
CA PHE A 52 5.16 4.99 -11.73
C PHE A 52 3.77 5.19 -12.35
N VAL A 53 3.07 6.26 -12.01
CA VAL A 53 1.73 6.54 -12.54
C VAL A 53 1.76 6.87 -14.04
N ALA A 54 2.79 7.58 -14.50
CA ALA A 54 2.99 7.86 -15.93
C ALA A 54 3.06 6.57 -16.75
N ASP A 55 3.83 5.59 -16.27
CA ASP A 55 4.08 4.34 -16.99
C ASP A 55 2.96 3.31 -16.79
N SER A 56 2.42 3.21 -15.57
CA SER A 56 1.42 2.21 -15.23
C SER A 56 0.01 2.59 -15.72
N VAL A 57 -0.37 3.86 -15.61
CA VAL A 57 -1.72 4.35 -15.92
C VAL A 57 -1.79 5.05 -17.27
N TYR A 58 -0.89 6.01 -17.52
CA TYR A 58 -0.95 6.83 -18.74
C TYR A 58 -0.17 6.27 -19.93
N LYS A 59 0.73 5.31 -19.70
CA LYS A 59 1.62 4.71 -20.71
C LYS A 59 2.49 5.75 -21.44
N THR A 60 2.80 6.87 -20.79
CA THR A 60 3.62 7.93 -21.37
C THR A 60 4.17 8.88 -20.30
N SER A 61 5.46 9.21 -20.39
CA SER A 61 6.13 10.17 -19.51
C SER A 61 5.80 11.64 -19.84
N SER A 62 5.17 11.93 -20.99
CA SER A 62 4.81 13.30 -21.39
C SER A 62 3.78 13.97 -20.47
N VAL A 63 3.18 13.19 -19.56
CA VAL A 63 2.18 13.65 -18.59
C VAL A 63 2.82 14.25 -17.34
N ILE A 64 4.12 13.98 -17.13
CA ILE A 64 4.87 14.43 -15.97
C ILE A 64 5.18 15.92 -16.14
N LYS A 65 4.79 16.71 -15.14
CA LYS A 65 5.18 18.11 -15.01
C LYS A 65 6.33 18.21 -14.02
N THR A 66 7.17 19.22 -14.18
CA THR A 66 8.32 19.48 -13.30
C THR A 66 8.22 20.88 -12.73
N THR A 67 8.50 21.01 -11.44
CA THR A 67 8.58 22.31 -10.76
C THR A 67 9.85 22.39 -9.93
N SER A 68 10.37 23.60 -9.73
CA SER A 68 11.48 23.84 -8.81
C SER A 68 10.93 24.37 -7.50
N ALA A 69 11.07 23.59 -6.43
CA ALA A 69 10.64 23.97 -5.09
C ALA A 69 11.68 23.53 -4.05
N GLN A 70 11.91 24.38 -3.03
CA GLN A 70 12.89 24.11 -1.96
C GLN A 70 14.30 23.77 -2.49
N GLY A 71 14.72 24.36 -3.62
CA GLY A 71 16.01 24.09 -4.24
C GLY A 71 16.14 22.71 -4.90
N LYS A 72 15.04 21.97 -5.05
CA LYS A 72 14.98 20.67 -5.74
C LYS A 72 14.04 20.73 -6.94
N SER A 73 14.34 19.93 -7.95
CA SER A 73 13.44 19.66 -9.06
C SER A 73 12.50 18.54 -8.64
N ILE A 74 11.20 18.81 -8.60
CA ILE A 74 10.16 17.87 -8.18
C ILE A 74 9.29 17.55 -9.40
N LYS A 75 9.14 16.26 -9.68
CA LYS A 75 8.24 15.77 -10.73
C LYS A 75 6.86 15.54 -10.14
N TYR A 76 5.80 15.82 -10.88
CA TYR A 76 4.44 15.61 -10.41
C TYR A 76 3.44 15.30 -11.52
N ILE A 77 2.36 14.63 -11.14
CA ILE A 77 1.17 14.42 -11.97
C ILE A 77 -0.06 14.75 -11.14
N THR A 78 -1.03 15.39 -11.80
CA THR A 78 -2.38 15.55 -11.29
C THR A 78 -3.33 14.50 -11.88
N LEU A 79 -4.19 13.94 -11.04
CA LEU A 79 -5.12 12.87 -11.39
C LEU A 79 -6.54 13.36 -11.17
N SER A 80 -7.41 13.13 -12.14
CA SER A 80 -8.85 13.28 -11.91
C SER A 80 -9.36 12.16 -10.99
N PRO A 81 -10.50 12.33 -10.31
CA PRO A 81 -11.06 11.30 -9.42
C PRO A 81 -11.25 9.94 -10.10
N ALA A 82 -11.63 9.93 -11.37
CA ALA A 82 -11.76 8.71 -12.17
C ALA A 82 -10.40 8.00 -12.39
N VAL A 83 -9.35 8.77 -12.70
CA VAL A 83 -8.00 8.20 -12.90
C VAL A 83 -7.42 7.72 -11.57
N PHE A 84 -7.65 8.46 -10.49
CA PHE A 84 -7.26 8.06 -9.14
C PHE A 84 -7.91 6.73 -8.73
N THR A 85 -9.21 6.58 -8.96
CA THR A 85 -9.94 5.32 -8.70
C THR A 85 -9.32 4.15 -9.46
N ASN A 86 -8.97 4.35 -10.73
CA ASN A 86 -8.29 3.32 -11.54
C ASN A 86 -6.89 3.00 -11.00
N LEU A 87 -6.15 4.01 -10.53
CA LEU A 87 -4.84 3.82 -9.90
C LEU A 87 -4.96 2.99 -8.63
N ILE A 88 -5.92 3.28 -7.74
CA ILE A 88 -6.16 2.48 -6.52
C ILE A 88 -6.38 1.00 -6.87
N LYS A 89 -7.27 0.72 -7.82
CA LYS A 89 -7.58 -0.66 -8.24
C LYS A 89 -6.35 -1.35 -8.83
N LEU A 90 -5.62 -0.67 -9.71
CA LEU A 90 -4.40 -1.22 -10.33
C LEU A 90 -3.33 -1.52 -9.27
N SER A 91 -3.04 -0.55 -8.41
CA SER A 91 -1.94 -0.64 -7.46
C SER A 91 -2.24 -1.64 -6.34
N VAL A 92 -3.39 -1.54 -5.69
CA VAL A 92 -3.71 -2.38 -4.52
C VAL A 92 -4.13 -3.79 -4.95
N LEU A 93 -5.09 -3.91 -5.87
CA LEU A 93 -5.70 -5.20 -6.19
C LEU A 93 -4.87 -6.04 -7.16
N ASN A 94 -4.20 -5.39 -8.13
CA ASN A 94 -3.47 -6.12 -9.18
C ASN A 94 -1.97 -6.22 -8.91
N LEU A 95 -1.34 -5.16 -8.41
CA LEU A 95 0.12 -5.10 -8.25
C LEU A 95 0.60 -5.37 -6.81
N GLY A 96 -0.31 -5.41 -5.84
CA GLY A 96 0.02 -5.67 -4.44
C GLY A 96 0.79 -4.53 -3.78
N TYR A 97 0.55 -3.28 -4.18
CA TYR A 97 1.14 -2.09 -3.57
C TYR A 97 0.35 -1.64 -2.34
N LYS A 98 1.04 -0.94 -1.45
CA LYS A 98 0.45 -0.16 -0.37
C LYS A 98 0.25 1.28 -0.85
N ILE A 99 -0.79 1.94 -0.36
CA ILE A 99 -1.08 3.32 -0.70
C ILE A 99 -1.26 4.12 0.59
N GLU A 100 -0.68 5.32 0.60
CA GLU A 100 -0.84 6.33 1.63
C GLU A 100 -1.50 7.56 0.98
N ILE A 101 -2.76 7.82 1.33
CA ILE A 101 -3.52 8.96 0.82
C ILE A 101 -3.51 10.05 1.89
N TYR A 102 -2.66 11.03 1.70
CA TYR A 102 -2.55 12.18 2.58
C TYR A 102 -3.55 13.27 2.22
N ASP A 103 -3.82 14.15 3.18
CA ASP A 103 -4.49 15.41 2.89
C ASP A 103 -3.59 16.38 2.10
N LYS A 104 -4.16 17.54 1.78
CA LYS A 104 -3.47 18.62 1.06
C LYS A 104 -2.21 19.14 1.75
N ASN A 105 -1.99 18.87 3.03
CA ASN A 105 -0.87 19.33 3.84
C ASN A 105 0.17 18.22 4.07
N TRP A 106 0.00 17.05 3.46
CA TRP A 106 0.79 15.84 3.74
C TRP A 106 0.66 15.36 5.19
N SER A 107 -0.53 15.51 5.77
CA SER A 107 -0.85 15.03 7.10
C SER A 107 -2.00 14.01 7.08
N ASN A 108 -2.15 13.28 8.20
CA ASN A 108 -3.22 12.30 8.43
C ASN A 108 -3.43 11.32 7.26
N PRO A 109 -2.42 10.48 6.92
CA PRO A 109 -2.55 9.53 5.84
C PRO A 109 -3.66 8.53 6.11
N LYS A 110 -4.50 8.32 5.11
CA LYS A 110 -5.30 7.10 4.98
C LYS A 110 -4.45 5.97 4.39
N PHE A 111 -4.60 4.75 4.88
CA PHE A 111 -3.81 3.60 4.44
C PHE A 111 -4.66 2.56 3.72
N ALA A 112 -4.13 2.06 2.61
CA ALA A 112 -4.67 0.90 1.92
C ALA A 112 -3.58 -0.11 1.57
N SER A 113 -3.92 -1.38 1.65
CA SER A 113 -3.07 -2.50 1.25
C SER A 113 -3.93 -3.65 0.71
N PRO A 114 -3.35 -4.67 0.07
CA PRO A 114 -4.13 -5.76 -0.51
C PRO A 114 -5.02 -6.49 0.50
N GLY A 115 -4.62 -6.54 1.77
CA GLY A 115 -5.44 -7.10 2.85
C GLY A 115 -6.26 -6.07 3.64
N ASN A 116 -6.08 -4.77 3.41
CA ASN A 116 -6.80 -3.71 4.12
C ASN A 116 -7.40 -2.69 3.15
N LEU A 117 -8.70 -2.83 2.89
CA LEU A 117 -9.43 -1.98 1.94
C LEU A 117 -10.39 -0.99 2.62
N ASN A 118 -10.54 -1.03 3.95
CA ASN A 118 -11.57 -0.28 4.68
C ASN A 118 -11.54 1.23 4.38
N GLU A 119 -10.36 1.83 4.25
CA GLU A 119 -10.23 3.28 4.05
C GLU A 119 -10.40 3.72 2.59
N ILE A 120 -10.54 2.77 1.66
CA ILE A 120 -10.72 3.01 0.22
C ILE A 120 -11.99 2.37 -0.34
N GLU A 121 -12.90 1.89 0.52
CA GLU A 121 -14.15 1.24 0.09
C GLU A 121 -14.96 2.10 -0.88
N GLU A 122 -14.95 3.42 -0.70
CA GLU A 122 -15.63 4.39 -1.56
C GLU A 122 -15.14 4.38 -3.03
N PHE A 123 -13.91 3.92 -3.27
CA PHE A 123 -13.31 3.83 -4.61
C PHE A 123 -13.50 2.44 -5.25
N LEU A 124 -14.08 1.49 -4.52
CA LEU A 124 -14.19 0.09 -4.93
C LEU A 124 -15.63 -0.28 -5.25
N ASN A 125 -15.80 -1.20 -6.22
CA ASN A 125 -17.12 -1.71 -6.56
C ASN A 125 -17.47 -2.90 -5.65
N SER A 126 -18.75 -3.28 -5.58
CA SER A 126 -19.19 -4.44 -4.79
C SER A 126 -18.44 -5.74 -5.16
N SER A 127 -18.09 -5.93 -6.43
CA SER A 127 -17.27 -7.06 -6.88
C SER A 127 -15.87 -7.08 -6.28
N ASP A 128 -15.27 -5.90 -6.12
CA ASP A 128 -13.91 -5.74 -5.61
C ASP A 128 -13.90 -6.01 -4.09
N LEU A 129 -14.92 -5.55 -3.39
CA LEU A 129 -15.09 -5.72 -1.94
C LEU A 129 -15.47 -7.15 -1.54
N ASN A 130 -16.23 -7.84 -2.40
CA ASN A 130 -16.62 -9.24 -2.17
C ASN A 130 -15.46 -10.23 -2.39
N SER A 131 -14.30 -9.77 -2.86
CA SER A 131 -13.11 -10.62 -2.94
C SER A 131 -12.58 -10.95 -1.54
N ILE A 132 -11.96 -12.13 -1.41
CA ILE A 132 -11.37 -12.57 -0.15
C ILE A 132 -10.11 -11.73 0.10
N ASN A 133 -10.18 -10.83 1.08
CA ASN A 133 -9.09 -9.93 1.48
C ASN A 133 -8.66 -10.27 2.91
N LEU A 134 -8.11 -11.48 3.08
CA LEU A 134 -7.62 -11.93 4.39
C LEU A 134 -6.18 -11.47 4.60
N ILE A 135 -5.95 -10.86 5.77
CA ILE A 135 -4.61 -10.65 6.32
C ILE A 135 -4.29 -11.82 7.23
N SER A 136 -3.13 -12.43 7.06
CA SER A 136 -2.59 -13.40 8.02
C SER A 136 -1.35 -12.87 8.74
N SER A 137 -1.02 -13.47 9.87
CA SER A 137 0.29 -13.40 10.49
C SER A 137 0.85 -14.80 10.65
N LEU A 138 2.14 -14.97 10.38
CA LEU A 138 2.81 -16.26 10.38
C LEU A 138 4.00 -16.21 11.33
N LYS A 139 4.14 -17.22 12.17
CA LYS A 139 5.29 -17.41 13.04
C LYS A 139 5.80 -18.84 12.95
N LEU A 140 7.10 -18.99 12.71
CA LEU A 140 7.79 -20.25 12.93
C LEU A 140 8.04 -20.42 14.44
N ILE A 141 7.40 -21.41 15.06
CA ILE A 141 7.41 -21.61 16.51
C ILE A 141 8.64 -22.42 16.94
N SER A 142 8.99 -23.45 16.17
CA SER A 142 10.17 -24.27 16.42
C SER A 142 10.86 -24.60 15.10
N ASN A 143 12.17 -24.41 15.09
CA ASN A 143 13.07 -24.82 14.02
C ASN A 143 14.05 -25.86 14.60
N ASN A 144 13.54 -27.02 14.96
CA ASN A 144 14.38 -28.14 15.38
C ASN A 144 15.10 -28.66 14.13
N SER A 145 16.34 -28.21 13.90
CA SER A 145 17.19 -28.63 12.77
C SER A 145 17.49 -30.13 12.73
N SER A 146 17.14 -30.86 13.80
CA SER A 146 17.34 -32.31 13.92
C SER A 146 16.10 -33.13 13.53
N SER A 147 14.95 -32.48 13.29
CA SER A 147 13.71 -33.15 12.89
C SER A 147 13.11 -32.42 11.70
N ASP A 148 12.70 -33.16 10.66
CA ASP A 148 11.99 -32.68 9.46
C ASP A 148 10.65 -31.95 9.71
N ASN A 149 10.33 -31.64 10.97
CA ASN A 149 9.07 -31.07 11.42
C ASN A 149 9.28 -29.63 11.89
N LYS A 150 8.94 -28.68 11.02
CA LYS A 150 8.83 -27.26 11.34
C LYS A 150 7.46 -27.00 11.94
N LYS A 151 7.39 -26.37 13.12
CA LYS A 151 6.11 -26.04 13.75
C LYS A 151 5.70 -24.62 13.41
N ILE A 152 4.54 -24.46 12.78
CA ILE A 152 4.05 -23.18 12.25
C ILE A 152 2.79 -22.76 13.01
N GLY A 153 2.78 -21.52 13.47
CA GLY A 153 1.58 -20.83 13.92
C GLY A 153 1.13 -19.82 12.86
N LEU A 154 -0.14 -19.88 12.50
CA LEU A 154 -0.78 -18.93 11.59
C LEU A 154 -2.01 -18.35 12.28
N SER A 155 -2.19 -17.05 12.21
CA SER A 155 -3.45 -16.40 12.51
C SER A 155 -3.92 -15.61 11.30
N PHE A 156 -5.22 -15.41 11.15
CA PHE A 156 -5.76 -14.54 10.12
C PHE A 156 -6.96 -13.78 10.64
N TYR A 157 -7.22 -12.63 10.02
CA TYR A 157 -8.37 -11.79 10.33
C TYR A 157 -9.24 -11.66 9.08
N ASP A 158 -10.50 -12.08 9.22
CA ASP A 158 -11.54 -11.88 8.23
C ASP A 158 -12.31 -10.61 8.53
N GLN A 159 -12.06 -9.57 7.72
CA GLN A 159 -12.71 -8.27 7.83
C GLN A 159 -14.21 -8.33 7.53
N ASN A 160 -14.67 -9.28 6.71
CA ASN A 160 -16.07 -9.41 6.31
C ASN A 160 -16.90 -10.04 7.42
N THR A 161 -16.41 -11.13 8.01
CA THR A 161 -17.11 -11.83 9.11
C THR A 161 -16.74 -11.32 10.51
N LYS A 162 -15.75 -10.41 10.60
CA LYS A 162 -15.16 -9.91 11.86
C LYS A 162 -14.66 -11.05 12.77
N LYS A 163 -14.07 -12.09 12.17
CA LYS A 163 -13.55 -13.26 12.88
C LYS A 163 -12.04 -13.34 12.81
N ILE A 164 -11.45 -13.82 13.89
CA ILE A 164 -10.04 -14.16 13.96
C ILE A 164 -9.94 -15.69 13.93
N GLY A 165 -9.16 -16.19 12.98
CA GLY A 165 -8.80 -17.60 12.89
C GLY A 165 -7.39 -17.83 13.43
N LEU A 166 -7.20 -18.97 14.08
CA LEU A 166 -5.92 -19.42 14.61
C LEU A 166 -5.73 -20.88 14.18
N CYS A 167 -4.57 -21.21 13.64
CA CYS A 167 -4.19 -22.58 13.38
C CYS A 167 -2.72 -22.82 13.67
N GLU A 168 -2.43 -24.05 14.10
CA GLU A 168 -1.09 -24.53 14.38
C GLU A 168 -0.94 -25.88 13.71
N PHE A 169 0.13 -26.06 12.94
CA PHE A 169 0.39 -27.31 12.24
C PHE A 169 1.89 -27.55 12.11
N ASN A 170 2.25 -28.82 11.96
CA ASN A 170 3.61 -29.21 11.59
C ASN A 170 3.72 -29.20 10.06
N ASP A 171 4.88 -28.82 9.57
CA ASP A 171 5.19 -28.75 8.16
C ASP A 171 6.54 -29.38 7.86
N ASN A 172 6.72 -29.78 6.61
CA ASN A 172 7.97 -30.33 6.11
C ASN A 172 8.93 -29.20 5.70
N GLU A 173 10.12 -29.57 5.22
CA GLU A 173 11.10 -28.57 4.76
C GLU A 173 10.59 -27.70 3.61
N LEU A 174 9.68 -28.24 2.80
CA LEU A 174 9.08 -27.64 1.62
C LEU A 174 7.85 -26.76 1.92
N PHE A 175 7.40 -26.68 3.17
CA PHE A 175 6.24 -25.89 3.59
C PHE A 175 4.91 -26.25 2.87
N SER A 176 4.70 -27.53 2.55
CA SER A 176 3.53 -27.99 1.78
C SER A 176 2.20 -27.73 2.47
N ASN A 177 2.13 -27.86 3.80
CA ASN A 177 0.90 -27.59 4.54
C ASN A 177 0.61 -26.09 4.58
N LEU A 178 1.64 -25.26 4.78
CA LEU A 178 1.52 -23.81 4.77
C LEU A 178 1.02 -23.31 3.42
N GLU A 179 1.61 -23.77 2.32
CA GLU A 179 1.15 -23.43 0.97
C GLU A 179 -0.33 -23.76 0.80
N SER A 180 -0.73 -24.98 1.18
CA SER A 180 -2.11 -25.43 1.10
C SER A 180 -3.06 -24.52 1.88
N VAL A 181 -2.70 -24.12 3.10
CA VAL A 181 -3.52 -23.23 3.94
C VAL A 181 -3.60 -21.83 3.34
N LEU A 182 -2.50 -21.26 2.88
CA LEU A 182 -2.48 -19.91 2.29
C LEU A 182 -3.34 -19.83 1.02
N ILE A 183 -3.28 -20.86 0.16
CA ILE A 183 -4.08 -20.95 -1.06
C ILE A 183 -5.57 -21.10 -0.72
N GLN A 184 -5.92 -22.04 0.17
CA GLN A 184 -7.32 -22.32 0.52
C GLN A 184 -8.00 -21.13 1.21
N LEU A 185 -7.27 -20.44 2.09
CA LEU A 185 -7.78 -19.23 2.73
C LEU A 185 -7.75 -18.02 1.80
N GLY A 186 -7.00 -18.06 0.69
CA GLY A 186 -6.89 -16.92 -0.23
C GLY A 186 -6.23 -15.71 0.42
N ILE A 187 -5.22 -15.92 1.28
CA ILE A 187 -4.49 -14.84 1.97
C ILE A 187 -3.89 -13.87 0.95
N LYS A 188 -4.16 -12.57 1.13
CA LYS A 188 -3.66 -11.49 0.24
C LYS A 188 -2.47 -10.73 0.82
N GLU A 189 -2.34 -10.74 2.13
CA GLU A 189 -1.23 -10.11 2.83
C GLU A 189 -0.85 -10.95 4.05
N CYS A 190 0.44 -11.20 4.23
CA CYS A 190 0.96 -11.98 5.35
C CYS A 190 2.00 -11.15 6.10
N LEU A 191 1.76 -10.94 7.39
CA LEU A 191 2.68 -10.30 8.31
C LEU A 191 3.68 -11.33 8.82
N LEU A 192 4.96 -11.03 8.61
CA LEU A 192 6.07 -11.82 9.12
C LEU A 192 6.79 -11.03 10.22
N PRO A 193 7.27 -11.69 11.28
CA PRO A 193 8.15 -11.04 12.23
C PRO A 193 9.39 -10.54 11.49
N SER A 194 9.82 -9.31 11.78
CA SER A 194 11.11 -8.86 11.28
C SER A 194 12.18 -9.80 11.82
N THR A 195 13.15 -10.19 10.98
CA THR A 195 14.32 -10.96 11.42
C THR A 195 15.26 -10.04 12.19
N GLY A 196 14.78 -9.46 13.28
CA GLY A 196 15.53 -8.73 14.28
C GLY A 196 15.61 -9.61 15.51
N ASN A 197 16.75 -10.30 15.65
CA ASN A 197 17.25 -10.93 16.86
C ASN A 197 16.18 -11.49 17.82
N THR A 198 15.93 -12.80 17.74
CA THR A 198 15.26 -13.60 18.78
C THR A 198 16.13 -13.71 20.06
N ALA A 199 16.65 -12.58 20.52
CA ALA A 199 17.33 -12.41 21.79
C ALA A 199 16.83 -11.11 22.42
N GLY A 200 15.68 -11.22 23.12
CA GLY A 200 15.30 -10.31 24.18
C GLY A 200 14.81 -8.91 23.77
N ASN A 201 13.58 -8.63 24.23
CA ASN A 201 13.01 -7.31 24.50
C ASN A 201 12.29 -6.57 23.36
N GLY A 202 10.98 -6.43 23.59
CA GLY A 202 10.31 -5.14 23.49
C GLY A 202 9.64 -4.84 22.15
N PHE A 203 8.31 -4.91 22.16
CA PHE A 203 7.49 -4.14 21.23
C PHE A 203 7.82 -2.65 21.37
N GLY A 204 8.14 -2.02 20.24
CA GLY A 204 8.31 -0.58 20.06
C GLY A 204 7.94 -0.21 18.64
#